data_AF-A0A7D6VHA4-F1
#
_entry.id   AF-A0A7D6VHA4-F1
#
_cell.length_a   1.000
_cell.length_b   1.000
_cell.length_c   1.000
_cell.angle_alpha   90.00
_cell.angle_beta   90.00
_cell.angle_gamma   90.00
#
_symmetry.space_group_name_H-M   'P 1'
#
loop_
_entity.id
_entity.type
_entity.pdbx_description
1 polymer ?
#
loop_
_entity_poly.entity_id
_entity_poly.type
_entity_poly.pdbx_seq_one_letter_code
_entity_poly.pdbx_strand_id
1 'polypeptide(L)' 'MSSPEKPSLLSRVTPTQWIALALTVLAVLFIAANRKRVSIEFLLFDISSPLWLILLAMFVIGWLAGVLTARRRRNR' A
#
# COMPACT_ATOMS: atom_id res chain seq x y z
N MET A 1 -40.11 -16.51 -24.11
CA MET A 1 -38.72 -16.96 -23.87
C MET A 1 -38.01 -15.88 -23.07
N SER A 2 -37.87 -16.05 -21.75
CA SER A 2 -37.15 -15.12 -20.88
C SER A 2 -35.68 -15.54 -20.81
N SER A 3 -34.79 -14.67 -21.30
CA SER A 3 -33.34 -14.83 -21.17
C SER A 3 -32.93 -14.72 -19.70
N PRO A 4 -32.04 -15.59 -19.18
CA PRO A 4 -31.56 -15.47 -17.82
C PRO A 4 -30.66 -14.23 -17.72
N GLU A 5 -31.06 -13.28 -16.89
CA GLU A 5 -30.25 -12.11 -16.56
C GLU A 5 -28.96 -12.60 -15.89
N LYS A 6 -27.80 -12.38 -16.53
CA LYS A 6 -26.50 -12.75 -15.96
C LYS A 6 -26.34 -11.96 -14.65
N PRO A 7 -26.18 -12.62 -13.48
CA PRO A 7 -25.98 -11.90 -12.24
C PRO A 7 -24.74 -11.01 -12.40
N SER A 8 -24.94 -9.69 -12.26
CA SER A 8 -23.86 -8.72 -12.44
C SER A 8 -22.80 -8.96 -11.37
N LEU A 9 -21.59 -9.36 -11.77
CA LEU A 9 -20.50 -9.66 -10.85
C LEU A 9 -20.15 -8.46 -9.94
N LEU A 10 -20.48 -7.25 -10.39
CA LEU A 10 -20.31 -5.99 -9.68
C LEU A 10 -21.25 -5.84 -8.47
N SER A 11 -22.42 -6.50 -8.46
CA SER A 11 -23.38 -6.42 -7.35
C SER A 11 -22.94 -7.17 -6.08
N ARG A 12 -21.94 -8.06 -6.20
CA ARG A 12 -21.35 -8.80 -5.08
C ARG A 12 -20.16 -8.09 -4.43
N VAL A 13 -19.70 -6.97 -4.98
CA VAL A 13 -18.51 -6.29 -4.49
C VAL A 13 -18.88 -5.42 -3.29
N THR A 14 -18.29 -5.71 -2.13
CA THR A 14 -18.55 -4.96 -0.90
C THR A 14 -17.89 -3.58 -0.97
N PRO A 15 -18.40 -2.57 -0.23
CA PRO A 15 -17.78 -1.24 -0.18
C PRO A 15 -16.30 -1.29 0.20
N THR A 16 -15.92 -2.21 1.09
CA THR A 16 -14.52 -2.42 1.47
C THR A 16 -13.64 -2.87 0.31
N GLN A 17 -14.16 -3.73 -0.59
CA GLN A 17 -13.43 -4.17 -1.78
C GLN A 17 -13.23 -3.02 -2.78
N TRP A 18 -14.21 -2.12 -2.93
CA TRP A 18 -14.05 -0.91 -3.74
C TRP A 18 -12.98 0.03 -3.16
N ILE A 19 -12.96 0.22 -1.84
CA ILE A 19 -11.91 1.01 -1.18
C ILE A 19 -10.54 0.36 -1.38
N ALA A 20 -10.43 -0.95 -1.18
CA ALA A 20 -9.17 -1.67 -1.40
C ALA A 20 -8.68 -1.55 -2.85
N LEU A 21 -9.59 -1.63 -3.82
CA LEU A 21 -9.28 -1.44 -5.23
C LEU A 21 -8.79 -0.01 -5.51
N ALA A 22 -9.49 1.00 -5.00
CA ALA A 22 -9.11 2.41 -5.16
C ALA A 22 -7.73 2.69 -4.56
N LEU A 23 -7.46 2.18 -3.35
CA LEU A 23 -6.14 2.29 -2.70
C LEU A 23 -5.05 1.56 -3.51
N THR A 24 -5.36 0.41 -4.09
CA THR A 24 -4.43 -0.34 -4.94
C THR A 24 -4.07 0.46 -6.18
N VAL A 25 -5.06 1.02 -6.88
CA VAL A 25 -4.85 1.88 -8.05
C VAL A 25 -4.01 3.10 -7.66
N LEU A 26 -4.35 3.75 -6.55
CA LEU A 26 -3.59 4.90 -6.04
C LEU A 26 -2.13 4.53 -5.75
N ALA A 27 -1.88 3.37 -5.14
CA ALA A 27 -0.53 2.89 -4.87
C ALA A 27 0.27 2.65 -6.16
N VAL A 28 -0.35 2.03 -7.18
CA VAL A 28 0.29 1.82 -8.49
C VAL A 28 0.62 3.16 -9.16
N LEU A 29 -0.30 4.11 -9.13
CA LEU A 29 -0.07 5.46 -9.66
C LEU A 29 1.04 6.18 -8.90
N PHE A 30 1.06 6.07 -7.57
CA PHE A 30 2.09 6.65 -6.73
C PHE A 30 3.47 6.10 -7.07
N ILE A 31 3.60 4.77 -7.21
CA ILE A 31 4.82 4.11 -7.65
C ILE A 31 5.23 4.65 -9.02
N ALA A 32 4.29 4.68 -9.98
CA ALA A 32 4.56 5.06 -11.35
C ALA A 32 5.00 6.53 -11.49
N ALA A 33 4.34 7.44 -10.80
CA ALA A 33 4.63 8.88 -10.79
C ALA A 33 5.96 9.19 -10.10
N ASN A 34 6.32 8.44 -9.06
CA ASN A 34 7.50 8.70 -8.22
C ASN A 34 8.69 7.78 -8.53
N ARG A 35 8.82 7.32 -9.78
CA ARG A 35 9.97 6.50 -10.22
C ARG A 35 11.27 7.28 -10.39
N LYS A 36 11.20 8.62 -10.43
CA LYS A 36 12.40 9.45 -10.57
C LYS A 36 13.34 9.16 -9.41
N ARG A 37 14.59 8.84 -9.74
CA ARG A 37 15.65 8.57 -8.74
C ARG A 37 16.02 9.90 -8.11
N VAL A 38 15.97 9.94 -6.78
CA VAL A 38 16.46 11.07 -5.98
C VAL A 38 17.68 10.58 -5.23
N SER A 39 18.77 11.33 -5.30
CA SER A 39 19.95 11.11 -4.45
C SER A 39 19.62 11.60 -3.05
N ILE A 40 19.82 10.73 -2.06
CA ILE A 40 19.62 11.06 -0.65
C ILE A 40 20.86 10.58 0.10
N GLU A 41 21.38 11.45 0.95
CA GLU A 41 22.44 11.09 1.88
C GLU A 41 21.85 10.25 3.01
N PHE A 42 22.19 8.97 3.03
CA PHE A 42 21.76 8.04 4.07
C PHE A 42 22.94 7.68 4.97
N LEU A 43 22.98 8.32 6.15
CA LEU A 43 24.03 8.25 7.19
C LEU A 43 25.44 8.67 6.71
N LEU A 44 26.00 8.02 5.70
CA LEU A 44 27.31 8.30 5.10
C LEU A 44 27.39 7.93 3.61
N PHE A 45 26.28 7.48 3.00
CA PHE A 45 26.24 6.96 1.64
C PHE A 45 25.23 7.72 0.79
N ASP A 46 25.59 8.09 -0.44
CA ASP A 46 24.63 8.57 -1.43
C ASP A 46 23.88 7.37 -2.02
N ILE A 47 22.59 7.26 -1.70
CA ILE A 47 21.74 6.20 -2.23
C ILE A 47 20.73 6.81 -3.18
N SER A 48 20.92 6.54 -4.47
CA SER A 48 19.98 6.90 -5.53
C SER A 48 18.82 5.91 -5.60
N SER A 49 17.67 6.28 -5.06
CA SER A 49 16.48 5.42 -5.06
C SER A 49 15.21 6.17 -5.45
N PRO A 50 14.18 5.47 -5.96
CA PRO A 50 12.87 6.05 -6.15
C PRO A 50 12.23 6.41 -4.80
N LEU A 51 11.58 7.57 -4.71
CA LEU A 51 10.95 8.05 -3.48
C LEU A 51 9.96 7.05 -2.87
N TRP A 52 9.19 6.34 -3.69
CA TRP A 52 8.19 5.38 -3.23
C TRP A 52 8.82 4.22 -2.42
N LEU A 53 10.06 3.84 -2.74
CA LEU A 53 10.75 2.73 -2.09
C LEU A 53 11.16 3.11 -0.66
N ILE A 54 11.64 4.34 -0.48
CA ILE A 54 12.00 4.88 0.84
C ILE A 54 10.77 4.98 1.74
N LEU A 55 9.67 5.52 1.21
CA LEU A 55 8.41 5.64 1.95
C LEU A 55 7.86 4.27 2.36
N LEU A 56 7.93 3.28 1.47
CA LEU A 56 7.54 1.91 1.78
C LEU A 56 8.43 1.31 2.89
N ALA A 57 9.74 1.49 2.81
CA ALA A 57 10.67 1.01 3.84
C ALA A 57 10.36 1.64 5.21
N MET A 58 10.16 2.97 5.25
CA MET A 58 9.79 3.67 6.49
C MET A 58 8.43 3.19 7.05
N PHE A 59 7.44 2.99 6.18
CA PHE A 59 6.15 2.44 6.59
C PHE A 59 6.30 1.06 7.23
N VAL A 60 7.09 0.16 6.63
CA VAL A 60 7.36 -1.17 7.18
C VAL A 60 8.04 -1.08 8.55
N ILE A 61 9.04 -0.22 8.71
CA ILE A 61 9.73 -0.01 10.00
C ILE A 61 8.73 0.46 11.07
N GLY A 62 7.92 1.48 10.76
CA GLY A 62 6.90 2.00 11.68
C GLY A 62 5.84 0.97 12.04
N TRP A 63 5.38 0.19 11.05
CA TRP A 63 4.41 -0.89 11.27
C TRP A 63 4.99 -1.98 12.18
N LEU A 64 6.22 -2.45 11.93
CA LEU A 64 6.89 -3.43 12.77
C LEU A 64 7.04 -2.93 14.21
N ALA A 65 7.47 -1.68 14.40
CA ALA A 65 7.56 -1.06 15.71
C ALA A 65 6.19 -1.00 16.41
N GLY A 66 5.14 -0.62 15.69
CA GLY A 66 3.77 -0.60 16.18
C GLY A 66 3.27 -1.99 16.60
N VAL A 67 3.49 -3.01 15.77
CA VAL A 67 3.11 -4.41 16.06
C VAL A 67 3.86 -4.95 17.27
N LEU A 68 5.17 -4.74 17.37
CA LEU A 68 5.96 -5.17 18.54
C LEU A 68 5.45 -4.48 19.82
N THR A 69 5.16 -3.18 19.76
CA THR A 69 4.66 -2.41 20.89
C THR A 69 3.25 -2.86 21.31
N ALA A 70 2.35 -3.09 20.34
CA ALA A 70 1.00 -3.58 20.60
C ALA A 70 1.01 -5.00 21.17
N ARG A 71 1.87 -5.89 20.63
CA ARG A 71 2.07 -7.24 21.18
C ARG A 71 2.55 -7.20 22.62
N ARG A 72 3.47 -6.28 22.96
CA ARG A 72 3.97 -6.12 24.33
C ARG A 72 2.91 -5.64 25.31
N ARG A 73 1.95 -4.81 24.86
CA ARG A 73 0.80 -4.38 25.68
C ARG A 73 -0.24 -5.47 25.90
N ARG A 74 -0.42 -6.41 24.96
CA ARG A 74 -1.35 -7.53 25.10
C ARG A 74 -0.85 -8.62 26.05
N ASN A 75 0.47 -8.75 26.21
CA ASN A 75 1.11 -9.74 27.08
C ASN A 75 1.36 -9.23 28.52
N ARG A 76 1.02 -7.97 28.82
CA ARG A 76 1.01 -7.41 30.18
C ARG A 76 -0.43 -7.25 30.62
#